data_AF-A0A9P4K994-F1
#
_entry.id   AF-A0A9P4K994-F1
#
_cell.length_a   1.000
_cell.length_b   1.000
_cell.length_c   1.000
_cell.angle_alpha   90.00
_cell.angle_beta   90.00
_cell.angle_gamma   90.00
#
_symmetry.space_group_name_H-M   'P 1'
#
loop_
_entity.id
_entity.type
_entity.pdbx_description
1 polymer ?
#
loop_
_entity_poly.entity_id
_entity_poly.type
_entity_poly.pdbx_seq_one_letter_code
_entity_poly.pdbx_strand_id
1 'polypeptide(L)'
;MADAVGTVFNIAALLKKAYDLYEDCKKAPEEIRLAIDHIHALTIVLEGVRSDLIGNHRSYVHQTNDVAKSQKMKLRLHIMHCDRALNRMDKLLKKFHSFTHVSAWKKFRWSMEGKKEIADAKEDVVMATISLDLFLSHQGLSVIWKLENMMEVIMQKFDGLEELKLSNGGMRGRSLSMAGRTVVLSLVITRWLKILRRYRRKNMSPGSKSKHPAPASKLTKVVARVHSGFGANKKRDIIMQSYANNIAKASSVPIDHTPRERIPSPDFYYISRRDTTSDPPNLLRRSSSMNRLMDKVNAARSQKPKEILRCWRVGLGTVAGMMKTGPQFKPHLRGQMQLRKLANVLHEASECEIDRPKHEQRGLNEKDKRVRLLLKSKNDKEKRDRTRMSWSLVAARVMARDPGKTGMVSVEKAMVILARRSDRS
;
A
#
# COMPACT_ATOMS: atom_id res chain seq x y z
N MET A 1 6.39 40.10 1.02
CA MET A 1 5.45 39.14 1.65
C MET A 1 4.22 38.81 0.80
N ALA A 2 4.03 39.43 -0.38
CA ALA A 2 2.80 39.27 -1.20
C ALA A 2 2.56 37.87 -1.80
N ASP A 3 3.60 37.08 -2.08
CA ASP A 3 3.44 35.80 -2.81
C ASP A 3 2.82 34.65 -1.99
N ALA A 4 3.02 34.63 -0.67
CA ALA A 4 2.50 33.55 0.17
C ALA A 4 0.97 33.59 0.22
N VAL A 5 0.41 34.80 0.36
CA VAL A 5 -1.03 35.04 0.41
C VAL A 5 -1.69 34.65 -0.91
N GLY A 6 -1.11 35.06 -2.05
CA GLY A 6 -1.63 34.66 -3.37
C GLY A 6 -1.62 33.15 -3.59
N THR A 7 -0.57 32.46 -3.13
CA THR A 7 -0.49 30.99 -3.23
C THR A 7 -1.59 30.30 -2.40
N VAL A 8 -1.88 30.83 -1.21
CA VAL A 8 -2.93 30.29 -0.33
C VAL A 8 -4.32 30.44 -0.94
N PHE A 9 -4.64 31.63 -1.46
CA PHE A 9 -5.93 31.86 -2.12
C PHE A 9 -6.09 30.98 -3.37
N ASN A 10 -5.02 30.79 -4.15
CA ASN A 10 -5.05 29.91 -5.32
C ASN A 10 -5.35 28.46 -4.94
N ILE A 11 -4.79 27.94 -3.84
CA ILE A 11 -5.04 26.56 -3.40
C ILE A 11 -6.47 26.38 -2.90
N ALA A 12 -7.02 27.34 -2.14
CA ALA A 12 -8.39 27.27 -1.66
C ALA A 12 -9.41 27.32 -2.81
N ALA A 13 -9.18 28.20 -3.79
CA ALA A 13 -10.01 28.27 -5.00
C ALA A 13 -9.93 26.98 -5.82
N LEU A 14 -8.72 26.42 -5.98
CA LEU A 14 -8.49 25.17 -6.67
C LEU A 14 -9.18 23.98 -5.98
N LEU A 15 -9.12 23.94 -4.65
CA LEU A 15 -9.79 22.92 -3.84
C LEU A 15 -11.31 22.96 -4.02
N LYS A 16 -11.90 24.16 -3.91
CA LYS A 16 -13.33 24.36 -4.14
C LYS A 16 -13.73 23.85 -5.53
N LYS A 17 -12.98 24.25 -6.55
CA LYS A 17 -13.19 23.81 -7.92
C LYS A 17 -13.09 22.30 -8.08
N ALA A 18 -12.16 21.64 -7.40
CA ALA A 18 -12.02 20.18 -7.41
C ALA A 18 -13.24 19.49 -6.77
N TYR A 19 -13.80 20.03 -5.69
CA TYR A 19 -15.05 19.55 -5.09
C TYR A 19 -16.27 19.76 -5.99
N ASP A 20 -16.39 20.94 -6.61
CA ASP A 20 -17.49 21.23 -7.55
C ASP A 20 -17.43 20.23 -8.73
N LEU A 21 -16.24 20.02 -9.31
CA LEU A 21 -15.98 19.02 -10.35
C LEU A 21 -16.31 17.60 -9.91
N TYR A 22 -15.99 17.24 -8.66
CA TYR A 22 -16.28 15.93 -8.11
C TYR A 22 -17.79 15.66 -8.04
N GLU A 23 -18.58 16.63 -7.58
CA GLU A 23 -20.05 16.55 -7.56
C GLU A 23 -20.66 16.56 -8.97
N ASP A 24 -20.10 17.33 -9.90
CA ASP A 24 -20.56 17.36 -11.29
C ASP A 24 -20.25 16.03 -12.01
N CYS A 25 -19.09 15.43 -11.76
CA CYS A 25 -18.76 14.12 -12.30
C CYS A 25 -19.67 13.00 -11.77
N LYS A 26 -20.21 13.10 -10.54
CA LYS A 26 -21.20 12.12 -10.02
C LYS A 26 -22.49 12.09 -10.83
N LYS A 27 -22.91 13.24 -11.35
CA LYS A 27 -24.13 13.40 -12.16
C LYS A 27 -23.88 13.11 -13.64
N ALA A 28 -22.63 12.94 -14.04
CA ALA A 28 -22.21 12.76 -15.43
C ALA A 28 -22.41 11.30 -15.92
N PRO A 29 -22.45 11.07 -17.25
CA PRO A 29 -22.50 9.73 -17.83
C PRO A 29 -21.29 8.87 -17.44
N GLU A 30 -21.46 7.55 -17.56
CA GLU A 30 -20.55 6.53 -17.01
C GLU A 30 -19.08 6.74 -17.42
N GLU A 31 -18.83 7.18 -18.65
CA GLU A 31 -17.47 7.39 -19.15
C GLU A 31 -16.73 8.52 -18.42
N ILE A 32 -17.43 9.60 -18.05
CA ILE A 32 -16.86 10.69 -17.24
C ILE A 32 -16.89 10.32 -15.77
N ARG A 33 -17.89 9.57 -15.32
CA ARG A 33 -18.02 9.11 -13.94
C ARG A 33 -16.77 8.39 -13.45
N LEU A 34 -16.07 7.67 -14.33
CA LEU A 34 -14.77 7.04 -14.03
C LEU A 34 -13.64 8.05 -13.70
N ALA A 35 -13.78 9.34 -14.02
CA ALA A 35 -12.83 10.39 -13.64
C ALA A 35 -12.99 10.83 -12.18
N ILE A 36 -14.11 10.50 -11.52
CA ILE A 36 -14.40 10.86 -10.13
C ILE A 36 -13.26 10.43 -9.21
N ASP A 37 -12.79 9.20 -9.33
CA ASP A 37 -11.74 8.65 -8.46
C ASP A 37 -10.43 9.44 -8.59
N HIS A 38 -10.11 9.91 -9.80
CA HIS A 38 -8.91 10.69 -10.06
C HIS A 38 -9.03 12.12 -9.55
N ILE A 39 -10.19 12.75 -9.74
CA ILE A 39 -10.48 14.09 -9.19
C ILE A 39 -10.46 14.03 -7.67
N HIS A 40 -11.07 12.99 -7.09
CA HIS A 40 -11.07 12.76 -5.65
C HIS A 40 -9.66 12.61 -5.10
N ALA A 41 -8.84 11.75 -5.72
CA ALA A 41 -7.44 11.59 -5.34
C ALA A 41 -6.68 12.93 -5.37
N LEU A 42 -6.89 13.75 -6.41
CA LEU A 42 -6.31 15.09 -6.50
C LEU A 42 -6.80 16.02 -5.38
N THR A 43 -8.10 15.99 -5.06
CA THR A 43 -8.70 16.78 -3.98
C THR A 43 -8.03 16.45 -2.65
N ILE A 44 -7.87 15.17 -2.30
CA ILE A 44 -7.20 14.77 -1.05
C ILE A 44 -5.74 15.24 -1.03
N VAL A 45 -5.01 15.16 -2.16
CA VAL A 45 -3.63 15.68 -2.23
C VAL A 45 -3.61 17.20 -1.97
N LEU A 46 -4.54 17.95 -2.57
CA LEU A 46 -4.66 19.40 -2.37
C LEU A 46 -5.08 19.75 -0.93
N GLU A 47 -5.92 18.94 -0.28
CA GLU A 47 -6.21 19.07 1.14
C GLU A 47 -4.96 18.89 2.00
N GLY A 48 -4.13 17.89 1.68
CA GLY A 48 -2.84 17.68 2.33
C GLY A 48 -1.90 18.87 2.18
N VAL A 49 -1.85 19.48 0.99
CA VAL A 49 -1.13 20.76 0.78
C VAL A 49 -1.69 21.85 1.71
N ARG A 50 -3.01 21.99 1.78
CA ARG A 50 -3.64 23.00 2.64
C ARG A 50 -3.35 22.75 4.12
N SER A 51 -3.48 21.53 4.61
CA SER A 51 -3.26 21.22 6.04
C SER A 51 -1.79 21.36 6.43
N ASP A 52 -0.89 20.77 5.63
CA ASP A 52 0.48 20.53 6.06
C ASP A 52 1.42 21.67 5.66
N LEU A 53 1.11 22.37 4.56
CA LEU A 53 1.92 23.50 4.09
C LEU A 53 1.33 24.86 4.46
N ILE A 54 0.01 25.05 4.33
CA ILE A 54 -0.62 26.35 4.62
C ILE A 54 -0.92 26.46 6.11
N GLY A 55 -1.61 25.48 6.68
CA GLY A 55 -2.03 25.49 8.08
C GLY A 55 -0.86 25.43 9.07
N ASN A 56 0.29 24.93 8.63
CA ASN A 56 1.49 24.85 9.45
C ASN A 56 2.38 26.10 9.28
N HIS A 57 2.37 27.02 10.25
CA HIS A 57 3.25 28.20 10.25
C HIS A 57 4.75 27.89 10.13
N ARG A 58 5.19 26.66 10.42
CA ARG A 58 6.58 26.24 10.33
C ARG A 58 6.97 25.74 8.94
N SER A 59 6.00 25.57 8.05
CA SER A 59 6.20 25.18 6.65
C SER A 59 7.08 26.18 5.91
N TYR A 60 7.80 25.70 4.89
CA TYR A 60 8.60 26.56 4.01
C TYR A 60 7.74 27.62 3.28
N VAL A 61 6.43 27.43 3.19
CA VAL A 61 5.50 28.43 2.61
C VAL A 61 5.54 29.77 3.37
N HIS A 62 5.77 29.74 4.68
CA HIS A 62 5.83 30.94 5.53
C HIS A 62 7.26 31.45 5.75
N GLN A 63 8.26 30.64 5.41
CA GLN A 63 9.67 31.01 5.55
C GLN A 63 10.11 31.97 4.43
N THR A 64 11.06 32.86 4.72
CA THR A 64 11.58 33.88 3.78
C THR A 64 12.93 33.52 3.15
N ASN A 65 13.53 32.41 3.55
CA ASN A 65 14.84 31.94 3.08
C ASN A 65 14.84 31.64 1.56
N ASP A 66 15.98 31.76 0.89
CA ASP A 66 16.08 31.54 -0.56
C ASP A 66 15.75 30.10 -0.98
N VAL A 67 16.13 29.12 -0.15
CA VAL A 67 15.70 27.72 -0.33
C VAL A 67 14.18 27.62 -0.30
N ALA A 68 13.52 28.31 0.63
CA ALA A 68 12.07 28.32 0.74
C ALA A 68 11.42 29.02 -0.47
N LYS A 69 12.00 30.11 -0.98
CA LYS A 69 11.53 30.77 -2.23
C LYS A 69 11.58 29.80 -3.41
N SER A 70 12.68 29.06 -3.60
CA SER A 70 12.80 28.05 -4.66
C SER A 70 11.73 26.97 -4.53
N GLN A 71 11.48 26.47 -3.30
CA GLN A 71 10.43 25.46 -3.08
C GLN A 71 9.01 26.02 -3.32
N LYS A 72 8.74 27.28 -2.95
CA LYS A 72 7.47 27.95 -3.27
C LYS A 72 7.24 28.04 -4.78
N MET A 73 8.28 28.37 -5.55
CA MET A 73 8.18 28.42 -7.01
C MET A 73 7.87 27.05 -7.60
N LYS A 74 8.54 25.98 -7.13
CA LYS A 74 8.26 24.61 -7.57
C LYS A 74 6.84 24.18 -7.21
N LEU A 75 6.40 24.42 -5.98
CA LEU A 75 5.04 24.15 -5.54
C LEU A 75 4.02 24.90 -6.41
N ARG A 76 4.26 26.18 -6.72
CA ARG A 76 3.41 26.98 -7.60
C ARG A 76 3.29 26.38 -8.99
N LEU A 77 4.39 25.88 -9.57
CA LEU A 77 4.35 25.19 -10.86
C LEU A 77 3.45 23.95 -10.80
N HIS A 78 3.61 23.09 -9.79
CA HIS A 78 2.75 21.91 -9.64
C HIS A 78 1.28 22.27 -9.45
N ILE A 79 0.96 23.29 -8.63
CA ILE A 79 -0.41 23.79 -8.46
C ILE A 79 -0.99 24.31 -9.78
N MET A 80 -0.20 25.03 -10.58
CA MET A 80 -0.63 25.49 -11.91
C MET A 80 -0.91 24.31 -12.86
N HIS A 81 -0.14 23.23 -12.77
CA HIS A 81 -0.44 22.01 -13.53
C HIS A 81 -1.76 21.37 -13.09
N CYS A 82 -2.03 21.28 -11.78
CA CYS A 82 -3.31 20.81 -11.25
C CYS A 82 -4.48 21.68 -11.72
N ASP A 83 -4.34 23.02 -11.69
CA ASP A 83 -5.39 23.92 -12.17
C ASP A 83 -5.67 23.78 -13.67
N ARG A 84 -4.63 23.63 -14.50
CA ARG A 84 -4.80 23.37 -15.93
C ARG A 84 -5.54 22.05 -16.18
N ALA A 85 -5.18 20.98 -15.47
CA ALA A 85 -5.85 19.69 -15.59
C ALA A 85 -7.33 19.78 -15.17
N LEU A 86 -7.63 20.41 -14.04
CA LEU A 86 -9.01 20.62 -13.58
C LEU A 86 -9.79 21.54 -14.52
N ASN A 87 -9.18 22.60 -15.08
CA ASN A 87 -9.81 23.45 -16.11
C ASN A 87 -10.17 22.66 -17.38
N ARG A 88 -9.30 21.75 -17.81
CA ARG A 88 -9.56 20.91 -18.98
C ARG A 88 -10.75 19.97 -18.73
N MET A 89 -10.80 19.35 -17.56
CA MET A 89 -11.91 18.48 -17.15
C MET A 89 -13.23 19.27 -17.01
N ASP A 90 -13.21 20.47 -16.41
CA ASP A 90 -14.39 21.35 -16.30
C ASP A 90 -14.94 21.75 -17.68
N LYS A 91 -14.06 22.15 -18.60
CA LYS A 91 -14.46 22.46 -19.99
C LYS A 91 -15.10 21.26 -20.67
N LEU A 92 -14.56 20.06 -20.44
CA LEU A 92 -15.10 18.82 -20.99
C LEU A 92 -16.47 18.49 -20.40
N LEU A 93 -16.65 18.62 -19.08
CA LEU A 93 -17.95 18.47 -18.42
C LEU A 93 -18.99 19.46 -18.96
N LYS A 94 -18.63 20.75 -19.10
CA LYS A 94 -19.53 21.77 -19.65
C LYS A 94 -19.93 21.47 -21.08
N LYS A 95 -18.98 21.00 -21.90
CA LYS A 95 -19.24 20.49 -23.26
C LYS A 95 -20.28 19.38 -23.20
N PHE A 96 -20.14 18.44 -22.27
CA PHE A 96 -21.12 17.37 -22.03
C PHE A 96 -22.51 17.84 -21.62
N HIS A 97 -22.61 18.76 -20.67
CA HIS A 97 -23.90 19.30 -20.22
C HIS A 97 -24.62 20.03 -21.35
N SER A 98 -23.88 20.65 -22.27
CA SER A 98 -24.46 21.31 -23.45
C SER A 98 -25.02 20.36 -24.52
N PHE A 99 -24.71 19.05 -24.46
CA PHE A 99 -25.14 18.06 -25.47
C PHE A 99 -26.57 17.54 -25.27
N THR A 100 -27.28 17.98 -24.22
CA THR A 100 -28.69 17.60 -23.98
C THR A 100 -29.59 17.92 -25.18
N HIS A 101 -29.30 18.95 -25.97
CA HIS A 101 -30.11 19.40 -27.11
C HIS A 101 -29.55 19.07 -28.52
N VAL A 102 -28.55 18.19 -28.63
CA VAL A 102 -27.79 18.03 -29.89
C VAL A 102 -28.20 16.77 -30.68
N SER A 103 -28.19 16.86 -32.01
CA SER A 103 -28.60 15.78 -32.93
C SER A 103 -27.80 14.48 -32.77
N ALA A 104 -28.43 13.34 -33.06
CA ALA A 104 -27.85 12.00 -32.91
C ALA A 104 -26.52 11.80 -33.66
N TRP A 105 -26.34 12.44 -34.82
CA TRP A 105 -25.10 12.38 -35.59
C TRP A 105 -23.91 13.07 -34.90
N LYS A 106 -24.17 14.22 -34.28
CA LYS A 106 -23.18 14.92 -33.45
C LYS A 106 -22.87 14.10 -32.19
N LYS A 107 -23.86 13.45 -31.56
CA LYS A 107 -23.64 12.50 -30.45
C LYS A 107 -22.74 11.32 -30.87
N PHE A 108 -22.96 10.76 -32.06
CA PHE A 108 -22.17 9.61 -32.57
C PHE A 108 -20.71 9.97 -32.86
N ARG A 109 -20.46 11.06 -33.61
CA ARG A 109 -19.09 11.54 -33.90
C ARG A 109 -18.33 11.88 -32.62
N TRP A 110 -19.04 12.47 -31.65
CA TRP A 110 -18.49 12.77 -30.34
C TRP A 110 -18.16 11.52 -29.53
N SER A 111 -18.80 10.37 -29.78
CA SER A 111 -18.47 9.12 -29.08
C SER A 111 -17.06 8.60 -29.39
N MET A 112 -16.51 8.87 -30.58
CA MET A 112 -15.16 8.42 -30.97
C MET A 112 -14.08 9.42 -30.57
N GLU A 113 -14.24 10.70 -30.94
CA GLU A 113 -13.27 11.75 -30.59
C GLU A 113 -13.37 12.15 -29.10
N GLY A 114 -14.58 12.20 -28.55
CA GLY A 114 -14.83 12.54 -27.15
C GLY A 114 -14.32 11.50 -26.17
N LYS A 115 -14.34 10.19 -26.51
CA LYS A 115 -13.70 9.16 -25.68
C LYS A 115 -12.20 9.38 -25.53
N LYS A 116 -11.53 9.79 -26.62
CA LYS A 116 -10.11 10.16 -26.58
C LYS A 116 -9.90 11.44 -25.75
N GLU A 117 -10.70 12.48 -25.97
CA GLU A 117 -10.63 13.73 -25.17
C GLU A 117 -10.80 13.46 -23.66
N ILE A 118 -11.71 12.56 -23.27
CA ILE A 118 -11.93 12.13 -21.88
C ILE A 118 -10.69 11.39 -21.35
N ALA A 119 -10.14 10.47 -22.13
CA ALA A 119 -8.95 9.72 -21.73
C ALA A 119 -7.75 10.66 -21.52
N ASP A 120 -7.50 11.59 -22.44
CA ASP A 120 -6.43 12.58 -22.34
C ASP A 120 -6.64 13.50 -21.13
N ALA A 121 -7.87 13.96 -20.87
CA ALA A 121 -8.19 14.80 -19.72
C ALA A 121 -8.01 14.04 -18.38
N LYS A 122 -8.34 12.75 -18.34
CA LYS A 122 -8.08 11.89 -17.17
C LYS A 122 -6.59 11.71 -16.94
N GLU A 123 -5.83 11.42 -17.99
CA GLU A 123 -4.38 11.28 -17.92
C GLU A 123 -3.74 12.55 -17.36
N ASP A 124 -4.17 13.74 -17.82
CA ASP A 124 -3.70 15.02 -17.28
C ASP A 124 -3.95 15.16 -15.76
N VAL A 125 -5.13 14.79 -15.29
CA VAL A 125 -5.47 14.84 -13.85
C VAL A 125 -4.62 13.86 -13.05
N VAL A 126 -4.45 12.63 -13.55
CA VAL A 126 -3.60 11.61 -12.90
C VAL A 126 -2.14 12.07 -12.85
N MET A 127 -1.61 12.57 -13.96
CA MET A 127 -0.23 13.05 -14.04
C MET A 127 0.01 14.27 -13.16
N ALA A 128 -0.92 15.22 -13.10
CA ALA A 128 -0.84 16.35 -12.19
C ALA A 128 -0.85 15.91 -10.72
N THR A 129 -1.69 14.92 -10.39
CA THR A 129 -1.78 14.34 -9.04
C THR A 129 -0.47 13.66 -8.64
N ILE A 130 0.06 12.77 -9.48
CA ILE A 130 1.32 12.05 -9.24
C ILE A 130 2.49 13.04 -9.13
N SER A 131 2.54 14.04 -10.01
CA SER A 131 3.59 15.06 -9.99
C SER A 131 3.61 15.84 -8.68
N LEU A 132 2.43 16.27 -8.21
CA LEU A 132 2.30 16.96 -6.93
C LEU A 132 2.62 16.05 -5.74
N ASP A 133 2.12 14.81 -5.72
CA ASP A 133 2.42 13.85 -4.63
C ASP A 133 3.91 13.52 -4.55
N LEU A 134 4.58 13.28 -5.70
CA LEU A 134 6.02 13.06 -5.74
C LEU A 134 6.79 14.26 -5.18
N PHE A 135 6.40 15.48 -5.56
CA PHE A 135 6.99 16.69 -4.99
C PHE A 135 6.81 16.76 -3.46
N LEU A 136 5.61 16.49 -2.96
CA LEU A 136 5.34 16.47 -1.52
C LEU A 136 6.12 15.37 -0.79
N SER A 137 6.31 14.21 -1.42
CA SER A 137 7.10 13.11 -0.88
C SER A 137 8.57 13.47 -0.72
N HIS A 138 9.13 14.22 -1.68
CA HIS A 138 10.51 14.73 -1.59
C HIS A 138 10.67 15.76 -0.46
N GLN A 139 9.60 16.49 -0.11
CA GLN A 139 9.59 17.38 1.05
C GLN A 139 9.31 16.66 2.38
N GLY A 140 9.09 15.34 2.37
CA GLY A 140 8.80 14.53 3.55
C GLY A 140 7.36 14.60 4.05
N LEU A 141 6.41 15.05 3.22
CA LEU A 141 5.00 15.26 3.59
C LEU A 141 4.09 14.07 3.24
N SER A 142 4.60 13.02 2.57
CA SER A 142 3.78 11.95 1.96
C SER A 142 3.08 10.95 2.90
N VAL A 143 3.10 11.17 4.22
CA VAL A 143 2.70 10.11 5.18
C VAL A 143 1.20 10.12 5.48
N ILE A 144 0.55 11.28 5.43
CA ILE A 144 -0.85 11.42 5.87
C ILE A 144 -1.82 11.00 4.76
N TRP A 145 -1.60 11.49 3.54
CA TRP A 145 -2.42 11.14 2.36
C TRP A 145 -2.43 9.62 2.07
N LYS A 146 -1.28 8.94 2.16
CA LYS A 146 -1.22 7.47 1.96
C LYS A 146 -2.04 6.71 2.99
N LEU A 147 -2.10 7.20 4.23
CA LEU A 147 -2.88 6.60 5.30
C LEU A 147 -4.37 6.91 5.15
N GLU A 148 -4.72 8.11 4.71
CA GLU A 148 -6.11 8.51 4.45
C GLU A 148 -6.69 7.78 3.23
N ASN A 149 -5.94 7.68 2.14
CA ASN A 149 -6.34 6.94 0.95
C ASN A 149 -6.48 5.43 1.22
N MET A 150 -5.58 4.84 2.03
CA MET A 150 -5.77 3.46 2.52
C MET A 150 -7.01 3.31 3.39
N MET A 151 -7.32 4.29 4.23
CA MET A 151 -8.49 4.25 5.10
C MET A 151 -9.79 4.37 4.30
N GLU A 152 -9.81 5.21 3.28
CA GLU A 152 -10.97 5.42 2.42
C GLU A 152 -11.26 4.21 1.53
N VAL A 153 -10.23 3.61 0.92
CA VAL A 153 -10.38 2.34 0.18
C VAL A 153 -10.87 1.21 1.10
N ILE A 154 -10.45 1.21 2.36
CA ILE A 154 -10.95 0.27 3.36
C ILE A 154 -12.42 0.55 3.69
N MET A 155 -12.82 1.81 3.85
CA MET A 155 -14.20 2.22 4.14
C MET A 155 -15.17 1.93 3.00
N GLN A 156 -14.82 2.21 1.75
CA GLN A 156 -15.67 1.87 0.60
C GLN A 156 -15.91 0.35 0.50
N LYS A 157 -14.93 -0.46 0.89
CA LYS A 157 -15.12 -1.92 0.99
C LYS A 157 -16.00 -2.34 2.17
N PHE A 158 -16.16 -1.52 3.20
CA PHE A 158 -17.13 -1.76 4.28
C PHE A 158 -18.55 -1.46 3.84
N ASP A 159 -18.77 -0.34 3.14
CA ASP A 159 -20.10 0.04 2.67
C ASP A 159 -20.69 -1.05 1.75
N GLY A 160 -19.87 -1.61 0.83
CA GLY A 160 -20.27 -2.74 -0.01
C GLY A 160 -20.46 -4.08 0.74
N LEU A 161 -19.88 -4.24 1.94
CA LEU A 161 -20.10 -5.42 2.80
C LEU A 161 -21.35 -5.28 3.68
N GLU A 162 -21.77 -4.05 4.02
CA GLU A 162 -23.04 -3.80 4.71
C GLU A 162 -24.23 -3.97 3.76
N GLU A 163 -24.09 -3.60 2.49
CA GLU A 163 -25.12 -3.85 1.46
C GLU A 163 -25.42 -5.35 1.26
N LEU A 164 -24.40 -6.21 1.39
CA LEU A 164 -24.54 -7.67 1.35
C LEU A 164 -25.24 -8.28 2.57
N LYS A 165 -25.39 -7.54 3.68
CA LYS A 165 -26.13 -8.02 4.87
C LYS A 165 -27.65 -7.86 4.74
N LEU A 166 -28.13 -6.98 3.88
CA LEU A 166 -29.56 -6.68 3.75
C LEU A 166 -30.29 -7.56 2.72
N SER A 167 -29.59 -8.24 1.80
CA SER A 167 -30.26 -8.99 0.72
C SER A 167 -30.47 -10.49 0.96
N ASN A 168 -30.03 -11.07 2.08
CA ASN A 168 -30.19 -12.51 2.34
C ASN A 168 -30.80 -12.81 3.72
N GLY A 169 -32.13 -12.73 3.80
CA GLY A 169 -32.95 -13.22 4.91
C GLY A 169 -33.04 -14.74 4.97
N GLY A 170 -31.90 -15.43 5.07
CA GLY A 170 -31.84 -16.88 5.29
C GLY A 170 -31.01 -17.20 6.52
N MET A 171 -31.60 -17.91 7.49
CA MET A 171 -30.93 -18.39 8.70
C MET A 171 -29.68 -19.21 8.31
N ARG A 172 -28.50 -18.59 8.39
CA ARG A 172 -27.21 -19.26 8.14
C ARG A 172 -26.54 -19.64 9.46
N GLY A 173 -26.01 -20.86 9.49
CA GLY A 173 -25.35 -21.47 10.65
C GLY A 173 -24.20 -20.62 11.22
N ARG A 174 -24.05 -20.71 12.55
CA ARG A 174 -23.14 -19.90 13.38
C ARG A 174 -21.65 -19.93 12.95
N SER A 175 -21.21 -20.85 12.09
CA SER A 175 -19.80 -20.95 11.67
C SER A 175 -19.38 -20.00 10.54
N LEU A 176 -20.31 -19.29 9.89
CA LEU A 176 -20.03 -18.26 8.86
C LEU A 176 -20.18 -16.83 9.38
N SER A 177 -20.19 -16.64 10.70
CA SER A 177 -20.32 -15.34 11.35
C SER A 177 -19.16 -14.39 10.96
N MET A 178 -19.44 -13.48 10.03
CA MET A 178 -18.57 -12.35 9.66
C MET A 178 -18.31 -11.39 10.84
N ALA A 179 -19.04 -11.53 11.96
CA ALA A 179 -18.91 -10.70 13.15
C ALA A 179 -17.48 -10.74 13.73
N GLY A 180 -16.84 -11.91 13.74
CA GLY A 180 -15.46 -12.04 14.22
C GLY A 180 -14.46 -11.30 13.33
N ARG A 181 -14.67 -11.33 12.01
CA ARG A 181 -13.83 -10.59 11.05
C ARG A 181 -14.04 -9.08 11.16
N THR A 182 -15.28 -8.61 11.31
CA THR A 182 -15.58 -7.19 11.52
C THR A 182 -15.07 -6.67 12.87
N VAL A 183 -15.04 -7.49 13.93
CA VAL A 183 -14.45 -7.12 15.23
C VAL A 183 -12.93 -7.02 15.15
N VAL A 184 -12.25 -7.98 14.51
CA VAL A 184 -10.79 -7.92 14.31
C VAL A 184 -10.41 -6.74 13.43
N LEU A 185 -11.16 -6.47 12.37
CA LEU A 185 -10.91 -5.33 11.47
C LEU A 185 -11.23 -3.98 12.14
N SER A 186 -12.33 -3.85 12.90
CA SER A 186 -12.62 -2.62 13.66
C SER A 186 -11.56 -2.34 14.74
N LEU A 187 -10.96 -3.39 15.34
CA LEU A 187 -9.78 -3.29 16.20
C LEU A 187 -8.53 -2.80 15.44
N VAL A 188 -8.31 -3.26 14.21
CA VAL A 188 -7.21 -2.78 13.37
C VAL A 188 -7.41 -1.31 13.00
N ILE A 189 -8.63 -0.92 12.59
CA ILE A 189 -8.98 0.48 12.26
C ILE A 189 -8.83 1.37 13.48
N THR A 190 -9.37 0.99 14.64
CA THR A 190 -9.21 1.77 15.88
C THR A 190 -7.75 1.87 16.32
N ARG A 191 -6.96 0.80 16.16
CA ARG A 191 -5.51 0.83 16.44
C ARG A 191 -4.77 1.75 15.45
N TRP A 192 -5.16 1.78 14.18
CA TRP A 192 -4.61 2.68 13.16
C TRP A 192 -5.01 4.14 13.41
N LEU A 193 -6.28 4.42 13.71
CA LEU A 193 -6.74 5.74 14.13
C LEU A 193 -5.99 6.22 15.38
N LYS A 194 -5.69 5.32 16.33
CA LYS A 194 -4.88 5.63 17.52
C LYS A 194 -3.43 5.94 17.16
N ILE A 195 -2.84 5.26 16.17
CA ILE A 195 -1.50 5.55 15.65
C ILE A 195 -1.48 6.90 14.91
N LEU A 196 -2.46 7.18 14.05
CA LEU A 196 -2.63 8.47 13.37
C LEU A 196 -2.79 9.62 14.38
N ARG A 197 -3.64 9.45 15.40
CA ARG A 197 -3.78 10.42 16.49
C ARG A 197 -2.46 10.62 17.25
N ARG A 198 -1.71 9.55 17.53
CA ARG A 198 -0.39 9.64 18.18
C ARG A 198 0.65 10.31 17.28
N TYR A 199 0.63 10.06 15.98
CA TYR A 199 1.49 10.69 14.99
C TYR A 199 1.19 12.19 14.89
N ARG A 200 -0.09 12.57 14.74
CA ARG A 200 -0.54 13.97 14.79
C ARG A 200 -0.15 14.63 16.12
N ARG A 201 -0.32 13.97 17.27
CA ARG A 201 0.13 14.49 18.59
C ARG A 201 1.65 14.64 18.70
N LYS A 202 2.44 13.71 18.17
CA LYS A 202 3.91 13.77 18.18
C LYS A 202 4.44 14.88 17.26
N ASN A 203 3.82 15.07 16.10
CA ASN A 203 4.21 16.14 15.17
C ASN A 203 3.68 17.52 15.59
N MET A 204 2.60 17.59 16.37
CA MET A 204 2.09 18.84 16.96
C MET A 204 2.80 19.25 18.28
N SER A 205 3.62 18.38 18.88
CA SER A 205 4.35 18.67 20.13
C SER A 205 5.85 18.36 20.03
N PRO A 206 6.66 19.28 19.48
CA PRO A 206 8.11 19.19 19.52
C PRO A 206 8.60 19.87 20.79
N GLY A 207 8.53 19.16 21.92
CA GLY A 207 8.97 19.74 23.21
C GLY A 207 9.09 18.78 24.39
N SER A 208 8.45 17.61 24.35
CA SER A 208 8.54 16.65 25.46
C SER A 208 9.78 15.75 25.34
N LYS A 209 10.97 16.29 25.64
CA LYS A 209 12.11 15.45 26.02
C LYS A 209 11.94 15.00 27.47
N SER A 210 11.79 13.69 27.63
CA SER A 210 12.02 12.99 28.89
C SER A 210 13.38 13.37 29.46
N LYS A 211 13.40 13.91 30.68
CA LYS A 211 14.62 14.19 31.44
C LYS A 211 15.04 12.90 32.16
N HIS A 212 15.98 12.18 31.57
CA HIS A 212 16.91 11.35 32.34
C HIS A 212 18.32 11.75 31.92
N PRO A 213 19.19 12.20 32.85
CA PRO A 213 20.57 12.49 32.54
C PRO A 213 21.35 11.17 32.51
N ALA A 214 22.06 10.91 31.42
CA ALA A 214 23.14 9.92 31.37
C ALA A 214 24.45 10.65 31.02
N PRO A 215 25.58 10.24 31.61
CA PRO A 215 26.78 11.06 31.70
C PRO A 215 27.57 11.07 30.39
N ALA A 216 28.33 12.15 30.26
CA ALA A 216 29.12 12.50 29.09
C ALA A 216 30.21 11.48 28.75
N SER A 217 30.32 11.13 27.47
CA SER A 217 31.60 10.74 26.86
C SER A 217 31.82 11.57 25.60
N LYS A 218 32.97 12.24 25.59
CA LYS A 218 33.45 13.10 24.51
C LYS A 218 33.82 12.22 23.31
N LEU A 219 33.24 12.48 22.13
CA LEU A 219 33.78 12.01 20.86
C LEU A 219 33.42 13.01 19.74
N THR A 220 34.50 13.52 19.15
CA THR A 220 34.71 14.14 17.82
C THR A 220 33.50 14.73 17.06
N LYS A 221 33.58 16.04 16.85
CA LYS A 221 32.69 16.83 15.98
C LYS A 221 32.75 16.34 14.53
N VAL A 222 31.72 15.62 14.10
CA VAL A 222 31.32 15.54 12.69
C VAL A 222 30.41 16.72 12.41
N VAL A 223 30.66 17.42 11.30
CA VAL A 223 29.86 18.55 10.80
C VAL A 223 28.42 18.09 10.61
N ALA A 224 27.56 18.38 11.59
CA ALA A 224 26.14 18.07 11.57
C ALA A 224 25.36 19.25 10.98
N ARG A 225 24.44 18.92 10.07
CA ARG A 225 23.39 19.80 9.54
C ARG A 225 22.79 20.69 10.64
N VAL A 226 22.65 21.97 10.30
CA VAL A 226 22.05 23.03 11.11
C VAL A 226 20.73 22.59 11.76
N HIS A 227 20.67 22.69 13.10
CA HIS A 227 19.47 22.44 13.89
C HIS A 227 18.34 23.43 13.57
N SER A 228 17.15 22.91 13.25
CA SER A 228 15.91 23.69 13.09
C SER A 228 15.54 24.42 14.39
N GLY A 229 15.77 25.73 14.46
CA GLY A 229 15.54 26.54 15.65
C GLY A 229 14.06 26.63 16.06
N PHE A 230 13.62 25.76 16.97
CA PHE A 230 12.33 25.87 17.65
C PHE A 230 12.53 26.17 19.14
N GLY A 231 12.25 27.41 19.55
CA GLY A 231 12.17 27.84 20.95
C GLY A 231 10.74 27.74 21.52
N ALA A 232 10.63 27.49 22.83
CA ALA A 232 9.36 27.28 23.55
C ALA A 232 8.64 28.61 23.90
N ASN A 233 7.31 28.62 23.81
CA ASN A 233 6.46 29.78 24.12
C ASN A 233 5.76 29.60 25.48
N LYS A 234 6.27 30.30 26.50
CA LYS A 234 5.87 30.18 27.92
C LYS A 234 4.38 30.45 28.17
N LYS A 235 3.72 31.30 27.38
CA LYS A 235 2.29 31.65 27.58
C LYS A 235 1.35 30.48 27.27
N ARG A 236 1.72 29.62 26.31
CA ARG A 236 0.92 28.46 25.92
C ARG A 236 1.02 27.33 26.96
N ASP A 237 2.19 27.18 27.59
CA ASP A 237 2.41 26.15 28.61
C ASP A 237 1.58 26.41 29.88
N ILE A 238 1.41 27.69 30.25
CA ILE A 238 0.57 28.08 31.40
C ILE A 238 -0.91 27.75 31.14
N ILE A 239 -1.43 28.02 29.92
CA ILE A 239 -2.82 27.72 29.54
C ILE A 239 -3.06 26.20 29.47
N MET A 240 -2.07 25.42 29.04
CA MET A 240 -2.20 23.96 29.03
C MET A 240 -2.12 23.36 30.43
N GLN A 241 -1.31 23.91 31.33
CA GLN A 241 -1.28 23.49 32.73
C GLN A 241 -2.59 23.78 33.45
N SER A 242 -3.23 24.93 33.20
CA SER A 242 -4.53 25.25 33.80
C SER A 242 -5.64 24.32 33.30
N TYR A 243 -5.63 23.93 32.02
CA TYR A 243 -6.60 22.97 31.48
C TYR A 243 -6.41 21.55 32.02
N ALA A 244 -5.16 21.10 32.17
CA ALA A 244 -4.86 19.77 32.69
C ALA A 244 -5.29 19.61 34.17
N ASN A 245 -5.09 20.65 34.98
CA ASN A 245 -5.50 20.65 36.38
C ASN A 245 -7.03 20.65 36.56
N ASN A 246 -7.77 21.29 35.65
CA ASN A 246 -9.24 21.28 35.69
C ASN A 246 -9.83 19.92 35.29
N ILE A 247 -9.19 19.20 34.36
CA ILE A 247 -9.62 17.85 33.97
C ILE A 247 -9.34 16.83 35.10
N ALA A 248 -8.22 16.98 35.82
CA ALA A 248 -7.88 16.10 36.94
C ALA A 248 -8.81 16.28 38.15
N LYS A 249 -9.34 17.49 38.38
CA LYS A 249 -10.31 17.76 39.46
C LYS A 249 -11.74 17.33 39.13
N ALA A 250 -12.10 17.26 37.84
CA ALA A 250 -13.42 16.84 37.41
C ALA A 250 -13.66 15.31 37.49
N SER A 251 -12.62 14.50 37.78
CA SER A 251 -12.73 13.03 37.83
C SER A 251 -12.81 12.43 39.23
N SER A 252 -12.95 13.22 40.29
CA SER A 252 -13.10 12.73 41.67
C SER A 252 -14.52 12.98 42.19
N VAL A 253 -15.49 12.27 41.63
CA VAL A 253 -16.78 12.02 42.30
C VAL A 253 -16.71 10.57 42.80
N PRO A 254 -16.82 10.31 44.11
CA PRO A 254 -16.72 8.96 44.65
C PRO A 254 -18.01 8.18 44.30
N ILE A 255 -17.86 7.11 43.54
CA ILE A 255 -18.92 6.14 43.27
C ILE A 255 -18.80 5.04 44.33
N ASP A 256 -19.84 4.91 45.14
CA ASP A 256 -19.97 3.92 46.20
C ASP A 256 -20.19 2.53 45.59
N HIS A 257 -19.22 1.63 45.77
CA HIS A 257 -19.30 0.24 45.29
C HIS A 257 -19.08 -0.71 46.46
N THR A 258 -20.12 -1.51 46.73
CA THR A 258 -20.08 -2.62 47.68
C THR A 258 -19.06 -3.69 47.25
N PRO A 259 -18.24 -4.21 48.17
CA PRO A 259 -17.17 -5.15 47.84
C PRO A 259 -17.75 -6.55 47.56
N ARG A 260 -17.43 -7.10 46.38
CA ARG A 260 -17.75 -8.47 46.01
C ARG A 260 -16.61 -9.40 46.43
N GLU A 261 -16.92 -10.46 47.18
CA GLU A 261 -15.96 -11.44 47.66
C GLU A 261 -15.27 -12.20 46.51
N ARG A 262 -13.94 -12.34 46.63
CA ARG A 262 -13.09 -13.10 45.70
C ARG A 262 -12.97 -14.54 46.17
N ILE A 263 -13.12 -15.47 45.24
CA ILE A 263 -12.82 -16.89 45.41
C ILE A 263 -11.29 -17.05 45.55
N PRO A 264 -10.78 -17.81 46.54
CA PRO A 264 -9.34 -18.00 46.73
C PRO A 264 -8.74 -18.84 45.59
N SER A 265 -7.57 -18.41 45.11
CA SER A 265 -6.73 -19.18 44.18
C SER A 265 -5.99 -20.29 44.94
N PRO A 266 -5.64 -21.41 44.29
CA PRO A 266 -5.03 -22.55 44.97
C PRO A 266 -3.60 -22.24 45.40
N ASP A 267 -3.33 -22.46 46.68
CA ASP A 267 -2.02 -22.33 47.31
C ASP A 267 -1.01 -23.33 46.73
N PHE A 268 0.10 -22.82 46.22
CA PHE A 268 1.30 -23.62 46.01
C PHE A 268 2.08 -23.66 47.32
N TYR A 269 2.16 -24.86 47.91
CA TYR A 269 2.93 -25.12 49.13
C TYR A 269 4.40 -24.66 48.99
N TYR A 270 4.81 -23.83 49.95
CA TYR A 270 6.19 -23.50 50.26
C TYR A 270 6.93 -24.76 50.73
N ILE A 271 8.01 -25.13 50.04
CA ILE A 271 9.03 -26.02 50.59
C ILE A 271 10.04 -25.13 51.33
N SER A 272 9.97 -25.15 52.65
CA SER A 272 11.01 -24.61 53.53
C SER A 272 12.17 -25.62 53.61
N ARG A 273 13.40 -25.19 53.31
CA ARG A 273 14.57 -25.76 54.00
C ARG A 273 15.73 -24.77 54.10
N ARG A 274 16.26 -24.74 55.33
CA ARG A 274 17.25 -23.87 55.94
C ARG A 274 18.65 -23.99 55.34
N ASP A 275 19.35 -22.86 55.40
CA ASP A 275 20.76 -22.62 55.68
C ASP A 275 21.83 -23.44 54.93
N THR A 276 22.54 -22.78 54.00
CA THR A 276 23.91 -22.27 54.23
C THR A 276 24.47 -21.61 52.96
N THR A 277 24.92 -20.37 53.12
CA THR A 277 25.99 -19.64 52.40
C THR A 277 26.08 -19.64 50.86
N SER A 278 26.03 -18.41 50.32
CA SER A 278 26.57 -17.89 49.05
C SER A 278 26.03 -18.45 47.73
N ASP A 279 24.96 -17.83 47.22
CA ASP A 279 24.92 -17.15 45.90
C ASP A 279 23.51 -16.57 45.65
N PRO A 280 23.36 -15.40 44.98
CA PRO A 280 22.05 -14.84 44.69
C PRO A 280 21.31 -15.68 43.65
N PRO A 281 19.97 -15.89 43.79
CA PRO A 281 19.23 -16.75 42.87
C PRO A 281 19.12 -16.09 41.50
N ASN A 282 19.65 -16.75 40.48
CA ASN A 282 19.47 -16.37 39.09
C ASN A 282 17.98 -16.34 38.74
N LEU A 283 17.50 -15.17 38.30
CA LEU A 283 16.15 -14.96 37.78
C LEU A 283 15.88 -15.96 36.65
N LEU A 284 14.90 -16.84 36.87
CA LEU A 284 14.35 -17.77 35.88
C LEU A 284 13.93 -17.00 34.61
N ARG A 285 14.79 -17.06 33.60
CA ARG A 285 14.59 -16.51 32.25
C ARG A 285 13.50 -17.30 31.51
N ARG A 286 12.23 -17.03 31.85
CA ARG A 286 11.05 -17.56 31.15
C ARG A 286 10.85 -16.86 29.80
N SER A 287 11.58 -17.28 28.75
CA SER A 287 11.27 -16.86 27.37
C SER A 287 11.87 -17.74 26.25
N SER A 288 11.94 -19.07 26.42
CA SER A 288 12.56 -19.94 25.39
C SER A 288 11.71 -21.13 24.92
N SER A 289 10.55 -21.40 25.52
CA SER A 289 9.74 -22.58 25.14
C SER A 289 9.04 -22.40 23.79
N MET A 290 8.45 -21.23 23.53
CA MET A 290 7.70 -21.00 22.29
C MET A 290 8.62 -20.84 21.07
N ASN A 291 9.79 -20.20 21.25
CA ASN A 291 10.80 -20.13 20.18
C ASN A 291 11.40 -21.50 19.89
N ARG A 292 11.72 -22.32 20.90
CA ARG A 292 12.17 -23.71 20.67
C ARG A 292 11.12 -24.58 20.01
N LEU A 293 9.84 -24.35 20.31
CA LEU A 293 8.74 -25.09 19.68
C LEU A 293 8.54 -24.65 18.22
N MET A 294 8.61 -23.34 17.93
CA MET A 294 8.62 -22.83 16.55
C MET A 294 9.86 -23.30 15.76
N ASP A 295 11.03 -23.34 16.39
CA ASP A 295 12.25 -23.86 15.77
C ASP A 295 12.17 -25.36 15.50
N LYS A 296 11.58 -26.15 16.42
CA LYS A 296 11.30 -27.58 16.18
C LYS A 296 10.26 -27.80 15.07
N VAL A 297 9.21 -26.98 15.00
CA VAL A 297 8.18 -27.05 13.94
C VAL A 297 8.77 -26.64 12.58
N ASN A 298 9.64 -25.64 12.54
CA ASN A 298 10.35 -25.23 11.33
C ASN A 298 11.40 -26.26 10.89
N ALA A 299 12.11 -26.88 11.85
CA ALA A 299 13.06 -27.96 11.57
C ALA A 299 12.35 -29.22 11.06
N ALA A 300 11.20 -29.61 11.62
CA ALA A 300 10.40 -30.73 11.14
C ALA A 300 9.83 -30.47 9.73
N ARG A 301 9.43 -29.22 9.40
CA ARG A 301 9.01 -28.85 8.03
C ARG A 301 10.16 -28.81 7.01
N SER A 302 11.41 -28.75 7.46
CA SER A 302 12.60 -28.70 6.60
C SER A 302 13.11 -30.06 6.13
N GLN A 303 12.48 -31.16 6.56
CA GLN A 303 12.78 -32.53 6.11
C GLN A 303 12.13 -32.92 4.76
N LYS A 304 11.39 -32.02 4.10
CA LYS A 304 10.99 -32.27 2.70
C LYS A 304 12.26 -32.39 1.85
N PRO A 305 12.31 -33.34 0.88
CA PRO A 305 13.46 -33.48 -0.01
C PRO A 305 13.84 -32.10 -0.57
N LYS A 306 15.13 -31.76 -0.58
CA LYS A 306 15.64 -30.45 -1.02
C LYS A 306 15.36 -30.25 -2.51
N GLU A 307 14.13 -29.91 -2.86
CA GLU A 307 13.76 -29.53 -4.21
C GLU A 307 14.50 -28.25 -4.58
N ILE A 308 15.31 -28.33 -5.62
CA ILE A 308 16.02 -27.18 -6.16
C ILE A 308 15.14 -26.55 -7.23
N LEU A 309 14.62 -25.37 -6.95
CA LEU A 309 13.83 -24.61 -7.91
C LEU A 309 14.74 -23.83 -8.85
N ARG A 310 14.39 -23.77 -10.13
CA ARG A 310 14.99 -22.86 -11.10
C ARG A 310 13.90 -22.20 -11.95
N CYS A 311 14.12 -20.93 -12.28
CA CYS A 311 13.21 -20.15 -13.11
C CYS A 311 13.84 -19.86 -14.48
N TRP A 312 12.99 -19.92 -15.51
CA TRP A 312 13.34 -19.67 -16.90
C TRP A 312 12.36 -18.66 -17.50
N ARG A 313 12.88 -17.75 -18.30
CA ARG A 313 12.11 -16.93 -19.23
C ARG A 313 12.12 -17.63 -20.58
N VAL A 314 10.93 -17.95 -21.07
CA VAL A 314 10.74 -18.64 -22.35
C VAL A 314 10.07 -17.67 -23.32
N GLY A 315 10.79 -17.29 -24.36
CA GLY A 315 10.25 -16.47 -25.45
C GLY A 315 9.91 -17.34 -26.66
N LEU A 316 8.70 -17.22 -27.19
CA LEU A 316 8.34 -17.72 -28.52
C LEU A 316 8.02 -16.54 -29.43
N GLY A 317 8.81 -16.37 -30.49
CA GLY A 317 8.55 -15.38 -31.52
C GLY A 317 7.70 -15.96 -32.65
N THR A 318 6.59 -15.31 -32.95
CA THR A 318 5.75 -15.57 -34.11
C THR A 318 6.00 -14.47 -35.13
N VAL A 319 6.61 -14.81 -36.26
CA VAL A 319 6.90 -13.86 -37.36
C VAL A 319 5.69 -13.82 -38.32
N ALA A 320 5.35 -12.63 -38.83
CA ALA A 320 4.38 -12.43 -39.89
C ALA A 320 4.82 -13.22 -41.13
N GLY A 321 4.05 -14.24 -41.52
CA GLY A 321 4.45 -15.22 -42.55
C GLY A 321 4.51 -16.69 -42.07
N MET A 322 3.81 -17.06 -40.99
CA MET A 322 3.63 -18.42 -40.45
C MET A 322 4.88 -19.17 -39.92
N MET A 323 6.11 -18.68 -40.16
CA MET A 323 7.31 -19.33 -39.61
C MET A 323 7.49 -19.00 -38.12
N LYS A 324 7.31 -20.02 -37.27
CA LYS A 324 7.52 -19.93 -35.82
C LYS A 324 9.01 -20.05 -35.50
N THR A 325 9.60 -19.02 -34.90
CA THR A 325 10.99 -19.10 -34.42
C THR A 325 11.09 -20.08 -33.25
N GLY A 326 12.22 -20.79 -33.14
CA GLY A 326 12.47 -21.70 -32.03
C GLY A 326 12.43 -20.99 -30.67
N PRO A 327 12.00 -21.66 -29.59
CA PRO A 327 11.93 -21.05 -28.28
C PRO A 327 13.30 -20.64 -27.76
N GLN A 328 13.39 -19.43 -27.21
CA GLN A 328 14.59 -18.98 -26.49
C GLN A 328 14.40 -19.21 -24.99
N PHE A 329 15.28 -20.02 -24.40
CA PHE A 329 15.30 -20.31 -22.97
C PHE A 329 16.38 -19.49 -22.28
N LYS A 330 16.00 -18.46 -21.51
CA LYS A 330 16.94 -17.65 -20.72
C LYS A 330 16.78 -17.94 -19.23
N PRO A 331 17.84 -18.32 -18.50
CA PRO A 331 17.74 -18.54 -17.06
C PRO A 331 17.44 -17.23 -16.36
N HIS A 332 16.54 -17.26 -15.36
CA HIS A 332 16.22 -16.10 -14.52
C HIS A 332 16.64 -16.39 -13.08
N LEU A 333 17.77 -15.82 -12.68
CA LEU A 333 18.38 -16.09 -11.37
C LEU A 333 17.59 -15.38 -10.26
N ARG A 334 17.11 -16.15 -9.28
CA ARG A 334 16.46 -15.68 -8.04
C ARG A 334 16.79 -16.64 -6.90
N GLY A 335 16.72 -16.17 -5.66
CA GLY A 335 16.92 -17.02 -4.48
C GLY A 335 15.81 -18.05 -4.30
N GLN A 336 16.12 -19.22 -3.71
CA GLN A 336 15.16 -20.33 -3.55
C GLN A 336 13.86 -19.92 -2.84
N MET A 337 13.96 -19.10 -1.78
CA MET A 337 12.77 -18.58 -1.09
C MET A 337 11.91 -17.67 -1.95
N GLN A 338 12.54 -16.86 -2.82
CA GLN A 338 11.80 -16.01 -3.76
C GLN A 338 11.11 -16.85 -4.83
N LEU A 339 11.76 -17.92 -5.30
CA LEU A 339 11.19 -18.86 -6.27
C LEU A 339 9.99 -19.61 -5.71
N ARG A 340 10.03 -20.03 -4.45
CA ARG A 340 8.86 -20.64 -3.77
C ARG A 340 7.68 -19.68 -3.68
N LYS A 341 7.92 -18.45 -3.23
CA LYS A 341 6.88 -17.42 -3.17
C LYS A 341 6.30 -17.12 -4.55
N LEU A 342 7.17 -16.99 -5.55
CA LEU A 342 6.75 -16.73 -6.93
C LEU A 342 5.95 -17.90 -7.50
N ALA A 343 6.34 -19.14 -7.23
CA ALA A 343 5.59 -20.32 -7.63
C ALA A 343 4.18 -20.31 -7.04
N ASN A 344 4.03 -20.01 -5.74
CA ASN A 344 2.72 -19.90 -5.10
C ASN A 344 1.86 -18.81 -5.75
N VAL A 345 2.42 -17.63 -6.01
CA VAL A 345 1.70 -16.52 -6.67
C VAL A 345 1.27 -16.90 -8.09
N LEU A 346 2.13 -17.60 -8.84
CA LEU A 346 1.78 -18.05 -10.19
C LEU A 346 0.72 -19.15 -10.18
N HIS A 347 0.77 -20.05 -9.19
CA HIS A 347 -0.21 -21.12 -9.03
C HIS A 347 -1.59 -20.58 -8.63
N GLU A 348 -1.64 -19.73 -7.60
CA GLU A 348 -2.86 -19.05 -7.17
C GLU A 348 -3.48 -18.24 -8.32
N ALA A 349 -2.65 -17.52 -9.08
CA ALA A 349 -3.15 -16.79 -10.23
C ALA A 349 -3.64 -17.69 -11.37
N SER A 350 -3.11 -18.90 -11.52
CA SER A 350 -3.62 -19.87 -12.51
C SER A 350 -4.93 -20.52 -12.06
N GLU A 351 -5.12 -20.73 -10.76
CA GLU A 351 -6.38 -21.25 -10.20
C GLU A 351 -7.51 -20.23 -10.34
N CYS A 352 -7.24 -18.94 -10.09
CA CYS A 352 -8.22 -17.87 -10.30
C CYS A 352 -8.60 -17.64 -11.78
N GLU A 353 -7.86 -18.22 -12.73
CA GLU A 353 -8.13 -18.08 -14.17
C GLU A 353 -9.05 -19.19 -14.73
N ILE A 354 -9.45 -20.18 -13.91
CA ILE A 354 -10.29 -21.32 -14.35
C ILE A 354 -11.62 -20.83 -14.95
N ASP A 355 -12.22 -19.78 -14.37
CA ASP A 355 -13.50 -19.22 -14.81
C ASP A 355 -13.38 -18.22 -15.98
N ARG A 356 -12.15 -17.89 -16.41
CA ARG A 356 -11.93 -16.95 -17.52
C ARG A 356 -12.05 -17.64 -18.87
N PRO A 357 -12.52 -16.92 -19.92
CA PRO A 357 -12.60 -17.48 -21.25
C PRO A 357 -11.21 -17.90 -21.76
N LYS A 358 -11.14 -19.01 -22.51
CA LYS A 358 -9.88 -19.70 -22.91
C LYS A 358 -8.82 -18.78 -23.55
N HIS A 359 -9.23 -17.70 -24.21
CA HIS A 359 -8.31 -16.75 -24.86
C HIS A 359 -7.61 -15.81 -23.87
N GLU A 360 -8.10 -15.70 -22.64
CA GLU A 360 -7.55 -14.87 -21.57
C GLU A 360 -6.76 -15.66 -20.53
N GLN A 361 -6.82 -16.99 -20.56
CA GLN A 361 -6.04 -17.85 -19.67
C GLN A 361 -4.55 -17.71 -19.98
N ARG A 362 -3.78 -17.26 -18.99
CA ARG A 362 -2.33 -17.05 -19.07
C ARG A 362 -1.55 -18.11 -18.34
N GLY A 363 -2.19 -18.91 -17.48
CA GLY A 363 -1.62 -20.10 -16.84
C GLY A 363 -1.14 -21.11 -17.88
N LEU A 364 0.05 -21.67 -17.68
CA LEU A 364 0.66 -22.64 -18.58
C LEU A 364 0.80 -24.00 -17.90
N ASN A 365 0.34 -25.04 -18.58
CA ASN A 365 0.43 -26.43 -18.13
C ASN A 365 1.61 -27.15 -18.79
N GLU A 366 1.94 -28.36 -18.32
CA GLU A 366 3.00 -29.20 -18.91
C GLU A 366 2.77 -29.56 -20.38
N LYS A 367 1.50 -29.54 -20.82
CA LYS A 367 1.10 -29.77 -22.22
C LYS A 367 1.46 -28.61 -23.15
N ASP A 368 1.71 -27.41 -22.62
CA ASP A 368 2.08 -26.24 -23.44
C ASP A 368 3.43 -26.50 -24.13
N LYS A 369 3.51 -26.19 -25.44
CA LYS A 369 4.70 -26.44 -26.26
C LYS A 369 5.98 -25.83 -25.66
N ARG A 370 5.89 -24.66 -25.01
CA ARG A 370 7.02 -23.97 -24.37
C ARG A 370 7.57 -24.78 -23.20
N VAL A 371 6.66 -25.19 -22.33
CA VAL A 371 6.99 -25.92 -21.10
C VAL A 371 7.50 -27.30 -21.46
N ARG A 372 6.83 -28.00 -22.39
CA ARG A 372 7.23 -29.32 -22.87
C ARG A 372 8.62 -29.32 -23.50
N LEU A 373 8.94 -28.35 -24.36
CA LEU A 373 10.26 -28.26 -24.97
C LEU A 373 11.36 -27.94 -23.95
N LEU A 374 11.07 -27.07 -22.97
CA LEU A 374 12.00 -26.78 -21.89
C LEU A 374 12.24 -28.00 -20.99
N LEU A 375 11.17 -28.67 -20.54
CA LEU A 375 11.24 -29.88 -19.73
C LEU A 375 12.01 -30.99 -20.46
N LYS A 376 11.69 -31.25 -21.73
CA LYS A 376 12.41 -32.22 -22.56
C LYS A 376 13.90 -31.88 -22.63
N SER A 377 14.25 -30.63 -22.95
CA SER A 377 15.65 -30.19 -23.02
C SER A 377 16.39 -30.37 -21.68
N LYS A 378 15.74 -30.14 -20.54
CA LYS A 378 16.36 -30.32 -19.22
C LYS A 378 16.48 -31.78 -18.84
N ASN A 379 15.45 -32.59 -19.04
CA ASN A 379 15.46 -34.01 -18.70
C ASN A 379 16.40 -34.80 -19.63
N ASP A 380 16.48 -34.44 -20.92
CA ASP A 380 17.46 -35.01 -21.84
C ASP A 380 18.90 -34.71 -21.39
N LYS A 381 19.13 -33.52 -20.83
CA LYS A 381 20.44 -33.17 -20.26
C LYS A 381 20.75 -33.99 -19.00
N GLU A 382 19.83 -34.10 -18.06
CA GLU A 382 20.01 -34.95 -16.86
C GLU A 382 20.25 -36.42 -17.23
N LYS A 383 19.56 -36.91 -18.28
CA LYS A 383 19.77 -38.28 -18.80
C LYS A 383 21.16 -38.46 -19.41
N ARG A 384 21.65 -37.48 -20.18
CA ARG A 384 23.03 -37.48 -20.72
C ARG A 384 24.07 -37.42 -19.62
N ASP A 385 23.83 -36.61 -18.59
CA ASP A 385 24.70 -36.45 -17.43
C ASP A 385 24.58 -37.65 -16.45
N ARG A 386 23.75 -38.65 -16.76
CA ARG A 386 23.47 -39.87 -15.95
C ARG A 386 23.05 -39.56 -14.50
N THR A 387 22.47 -38.40 -14.28
CA THR A 387 21.93 -38.02 -12.97
C THR A 387 20.56 -38.66 -12.77
N ARG A 388 20.30 -39.25 -11.58
CA ARG A 388 18.98 -39.81 -11.19
C ARG A 388 17.94 -38.73 -10.82
N MET A 389 18.01 -37.60 -11.50
CA MET A 389 17.23 -36.41 -11.22
C MET A 389 16.34 -36.08 -12.41
N SER A 390 15.10 -35.70 -12.15
CA SER A 390 14.16 -35.21 -13.15
C SER A 390 13.70 -33.79 -12.82
N TRP A 391 13.40 -33.04 -13.86
CA TRP A 391 12.75 -31.75 -13.78
C TRP A 391 11.24 -31.92 -13.95
N SER A 392 10.47 -31.35 -13.04
CA SER A 392 9.01 -31.25 -13.09
C SER A 392 8.56 -29.79 -13.09
N LEU A 393 7.38 -29.51 -13.65
CA LEU A 393 6.80 -28.17 -13.61
C LEU A 393 6.25 -27.88 -12.21
N VAL A 394 6.55 -26.70 -11.68
CA VAL A 394 5.90 -26.20 -10.45
C VAL A 394 4.82 -25.19 -10.79
N ALA A 395 5.17 -24.17 -11.58
CA ALA A 395 4.24 -23.15 -12.03
C ALA A 395 4.76 -22.46 -13.29
N ALA A 396 3.86 -22.05 -14.18
CA ALA A 396 4.21 -21.27 -15.35
C ALA A 396 3.08 -20.33 -15.78
N ARG A 397 3.45 -19.15 -16.30
CA ARG A 397 2.49 -18.13 -16.75
C ARG A 397 3.05 -17.25 -17.85
N VAL A 398 2.20 -16.77 -18.75
CA VAL A 398 2.53 -15.72 -19.72
C VAL A 398 2.56 -14.35 -19.02
N MET A 399 3.73 -13.70 -19.01
CA MET A 399 3.94 -12.42 -18.33
C MET A 399 3.67 -11.22 -19.24
N ALA A 400 4.07 -11.31 -20.50
CA ALA A 400 3.94 -10.22 -21.46
C ALA A 400 3.79 -10.78 -22.89
N ARG A 401 3.04 -10.04 -23.70
CA ARG A 401 3.03 -10.18 -25.16
C ARG A 401 3.69 -8.92 -25.71
N ASP A 402 4.94 -9.05 -26.15
CA ASP A 402 5.63 -7.92 -26.74
C ASP A 402 5.35 -7.92 -28.24
N PRO A 403 4.65 -6.91 -28.78
CA PRO A 403 4.72 -6.64 -30.21
C PRO A 403 6.15 -6.20 -30.45
N GLY A 404 6.95 -7.04 -31.11
CA GLY A 404 8.35 -6.76 -31.41
C GLY A 404 8.53 -5.41 -32.09
N LYS A 405 9.76 -4.88 -32.09
CA LYS A 405 10.07 -3.51 -32.56
C LYS A 405 9.52 -3.18 -33.96
N THR A 406 9.37 -4.17 -34.83
CA THR A 406 8.90 -4.00 -36.21
C THR A 406 7.40 -4.25 -36.39
N GLY A 407 6.65 -4.58 -35.32
CA GLY A 407 5.23 -4.99 -35.39
C GLY A 407 4.98 -6.34 -36.07
N MET A 408 5.96 -6.84 -36.84
CA MET A 408 5.91 -8.09 -37.60
C MET A 408 6.17 -9.34 -36.74
N VAL A 409 6.67 -9.21 -35.51
CA VAL A 409 6.96 -10.36 -34.65
C VAL A 409 6.27 -10.19 -33.31
N SER A 410 5.27 -11.02 -33.00
CA SER A 410 4.73 -11.08 -31.64
C SER A 410 5.54 -12.07 -30.81
N VAL A 411 6.16 -11.60 -29.73
CA VAL A 411 6.93 -12.43 -28.80
C VAL A 411 6.15 -12.60 -27.51
N GLU A 412 5.65 -13.81 -27.26
CA GLU A 412 5.10 -14.13 -25.96
C GLU A 412 6.22 -14.51 -25.00
N LYS A 413 6.33 -13.77 -23.89
CA LYS A 413 7.29 -14.03 -22.80
C LYS A 413 6.57 -14.76 -21.67
N ALA A 414 6.90 -16.03 -21.52
CA ALA A 414 6.45 -16.87 -20.42
C ALA A 414 7.53 -16.97 -19.33
N MET A 415 7.08 -17.07 -18.09
CA MET A 415 7.92 -17.42 -16.94
C MET A 415 7.58 -18.83 -16.49
N VAL A 416 8.59 -19.69 -16.40
CA VAL A 416 8.43 -21.11 -16.06
C VAL A 416 9.33 -21.43 -14.86
N ILE A 417 8.76 -22.01 -13.82
CA ILE A 417 9.48 -22.47 -12.62
C ILE A 417 9.45 -23.99 -12.60
N LEU A 418 10.63 -24.59 -12.58
CA LEU A 418 10.83 -26.04 -12.55
C LEU A 418 11.48 -26.46 -11.23
N ALA A 419 11.08 -27.61 -10.71
CA ALA A 419 11.70 -28.28 -9.58
C ALA A 419 12.57 -29.43 -10.09
N ARG A 420 13.83 -29.49 -9.64
CA ARG A 420 14.67 -30.67 -9.79
C ARG A 420 14.42 -31.61 -8.61
N ARG A 421 13.95 -32.82 -8.90
CA ARG A 421 13.64 -33.87 -7.93
C ARG A 421 14.48 -35.11 -8.23
N SER A 422 14.77 -35.91 -7.20
CA SER A 422 15.34 -37.24 -7.40
C SER A 422 14.20 -38.20 -7.76
N ASP A 423 14.40 -39.06 -8.75
CA ASP A 423 13.40 -40.05 -9.22
C ASP A 423 13.10 -41.18 -8.21
N ARG A 424 13.39 -40.97 -6.91
CA ARG A 424 13.25 -41.96 -5.84
C ARG A 424 12.12 -41.62 -4.85
N SER A 425 11.21 -40.72 -5.20
CA SER A 425 10.08 -40.32 -4.35
C SER A 425 8.76 -40.84 -4.86
#